data_AF-A0A4Z0QDH9-F1
#
_entry.id   AF-A0A4Z0QDH9-F1
#
_cell.length_a   1.000
_cell.length_b   1.000
_cell.length_c   1.000
_cell.angle_alpha   90.00
_cell.angle_beta   90.00
_cell.angle_gamma   90.00
#
_symmetry.space_group_name_H-M   'P 1'
#
loop_
_entity.id
_entity.type
_entity.pdbx_description
1 polymer ?
#
loop_
_entity_poly.entity_id
_entity_poly.type
_entity_poly.pdbx_seq_one_letter_code
_entity_poly.pdbx_strand_id
1 'polypeptide(L)'
;MTDPLAYLDFTAPPVLKQILCWMDGGSVTLNLCDCRAKPFSVEFSQTINLDKDYAAKYSDSHIPGSFLLNDAAVPIRSNDEQIILDALKQLNLKNQSALEQQILQERIAFVESEEYLRVAALMGRM
;
A
#
# COMPACT_ATOMS: atom_id res chain seq x y z
N MET A 1 -1.10 3.20 20.84
CA MET A 1 -1.14 3.28 19.37
C MET A 1 -2.60 3.39 18.98
N THR A 2 -2.98 4.46 18.29
CA THR A 2 -4.31 4.61 17.70
C THR A 2 -4.43 3.62 16.56
N ASP A 3 -5.46 2.77 16.60
CA ASP A 3 -5.81 1.88 15.49
C ASP A 3 -6.01 2.74 14.23
N PRO A 4 -5.17 2.56 13.18
CA PRO A 4 -5.18 3.41 11.99
C PRO A 4 -6.46 3.22 11.15
N LEU A 5 -7.19 2.11 11.36
CA LEU A 5 -8.47 1.85 10.72
C LEU A 5 -9.67 2.38 11.51
N ALA A 6 -9.51 2.72 12.80
CA ALA A 6 -10.62 3.12 13.68
C ALA A 6 -11.46 4.31 13.16
N TYR A 7 -10.92 5.10 12.23
CA TYR A 7 -11.58 6.26 11.66
C TYR A 7 -12.09 6.05 10.22
N LEU A 8 -11.78 4.92 9.59
CA LEU A 8 -12.12 4.58 8.22
C LEU A 8 -13.25 3.53 8.17
N ASP A 9 -14.09 3.62 7.15
CA ASP A 9 -15.21 2.69 6.96
C ASP A 9 -15.05 1.87 5.66
N PHE A 10 -14.71 0.59 5.85
CA PHE A 10 -14.54 -0.40 4.79
C PHE A 10 -15.76 -1.31 4.58
N THR A 11 -16.95 -1.00 5.13
CA THR A 11 -18.16 -1.83 4.90
C THR A 11 -18.63 -1.82 3.45
N ALA A 12 -18.13 -0.89 2.64
CA ALA A 12 -18.30 -0.87 1.19
C ALA A 12 -16.94 -0.60 0.52
N PRO A 13 -16.76 -1.02 -0.75
CA PRO A 13 -15.51 -0.77 -1.47
C PRO A 13 -15.18 0.73 -1.51
N PRO A 14 -13.93 1.12 -1.25
CA PRO A 14 -13.53 2.51 -1.34
C PRO A 14 -13.61 3.03 -2.78
N VAL A 15 -13.67 4.35 -2.93
CA VAL A 15 -13.69 5.01 -4.22
C VAL A 15 -12.30 5.51 -4.56
N LEU A 16 -11.69 4.93 -5.59
CA LEU A 16 -10.42 5.40 -6.14
C LEU A 16 -10.59 6.80 -6.76
N LYS A 17 -9.79 7.75 -6.28
CA LYS A 17 -9.76 9.12 -6.81
C LYS A 17 -8.59 9.33 -7.74
N GLN A 18 -7.43 8.77 -7.40
CA GLN A 18 -6.19 8.98 -8.15
C GLN A 18 -5.20 7.85 -7.90
N ILE A 19 -4.43 7.51 -8.92
CA ILE A 19 -3.23 6.69 -8.84
C ILE A 19 -2.04 7.59 -9.13
N LEU A 20 -1.02 7.54 -8.27
CA LEU A 20 0.26 8.22 -8.45
C LEU A 20 1.34 7.16 -8.59
N CYS A 21 2.05 7.19 -9.71
CA CYS A 21 3.21 6.33 -9.95
C CYS A 21 4.48 7.17 -9.81
N TRP A 22 5.37 6.76 -8.92
CA TRP A 22 6.59 7.50 -8.61
C TRP A 22 7.78 6.95 -9.40
N MET A 23 8.73 7.83 -9.72
CA MET A 23 9.99 7.48 -10.41
C MET A 23 11.12 7.16 -9.43
N ASP A 24 10.79 6.87 -8.17
CA ASP A 24 11.72 6.62 -7.06
C ASP A 24 12.24 5.17 -7.00
N GLY A 25 11.80 4.31 -7.92
CA GLY A 25 12.00 2.87 -7.82
C GLY A 25 10.69 2.09 -7.80
N GLY A 26 9.58 2.77 -8.11
CA GLY A 26 8.31 2.14 -8.43
C GLY A 26 7.29 2.21 -7.31
N SER A 27 7.35 3.22 -6.43
CA SER A 27 6.27 3.44 -5.47
C SER A 27 4.96 3.76 -6.19
N VAL A 28 3.85 3.29 -5.65
CA VAL A 28 2.50 3.57 -6.16
C VAL A 28 1.63 4.02 -5.00
N THR A 29 1.09 5.23 -5.08
CA THR A 29 0.16 5.77 -4.08
C THR A 29 -1.25 5.85 -4.66
N LEU A 30 -2.21 5.31 -3.93
CA LEU A 30 -3.63 5.37 -4.23
C LEU A 30 -4.28 6.40 -3.31
N ASN A 31 -4.86 7.44 -3.89
CA ASN A 31 -5.71 8.36 -3.14
C ASN A 31 -7.16 7.87 -3.24
N LEU A 32 -7.77 7.61 -2.09
CA LEU A 32 -9.04 6.92 -1.95
C LEU A 32 -9.99 7.74 -1.08
N CYS A 33 -11.28 7.46 -1.21
CA CYS A 33 -12.28 7.86 -0.24
C CYS A 33 -13.00 6.63 0.29
N ASP A 34 -13.26 6.60 1.60
CA ASP A 34 -14.11 5.56 2.19
C ASP A 34 -15.59 5.78 1.83
N CYS A 35 -16.47 4.90 2.31
CA CYS A 35 -17.91 4.99 2.01
C CYS A 35 -18.57 6.24 2.64
N ARG A 36 -17.91 6.90 3.60
CA ARG A 36 -18.31 8.15 4.25
C ARG A 36 -17.63 9.37 3.63
N ALA A 37 -17.01 9.21 2.46
CA ALA A 37 -16.25 10.24 1.75
C ALA A 37 -15.04 10.79 2.51
N LYS A 38 -14.51 10.06 3.52
CA LYS A 38 -13.28 10.44 4.19
C LYS A 38 -12.08 10.08 3.31
N PRO A 39 -11.16 11.03 3.03
CA PRO A 39 -9.99 10.75 2.24
C PRO A 39 -8.98 9.92 3.03
N PHE A 40 -8.30 9.00 2.35
CA PHE A 40 -7.13 8.29 2.86
C PHE A 40 -6.22 7.90 1.70
N SER A 41 -4.96 7.59 2.01
CA SER A 41 -3.99 7.10 1.04
C SER A 41 -3.53 5.68 1.39
N VAL A 42 -3.31 4.88 0.35
CA VAL A 42 -2.58 3.62 0.48
C VAL A 42 -1.36 3.69 -0.42
N GLU A 43 -0.20 3.35 0.10
CA GLU A 43 1.04 3.35 -0.68
C GLU A 43 1.71 1.98 -0.66
N PHE A 44 2.10 1.56 -1.86
CA PHE A 44 3.03 0.46 -2.09
C PHE A 44 4.41 1.08 -2.33
N SER A 45 5.29 1.01 -1.34
CA SER A 45 6.63 1.63 -1.42
C SER A 45 7.55 0.84 -2.34
N GLN A 46 8.47 1.56 -3.00
CA GLN A 46 9.46 1.09 -3.98
C GLN A 46 9.99 -0.33 -3.74
N THR A 47 10.07 -1.13 -4.81
CA THR A 47 10.50 -2.55 -4.76
C THR A 47 11.81 -2.81 -5.49
N ILE A 48 12.43 -1.80 -6.11
CA ILE A 48 13.63 -1.95 -6.95
C ILE A 48 14.92 -1.73 -6.16
N ASN A 49 15.02 -0.64 -5.42
CA ASN A 49 16.22 -0.29 -4.65
C ASN A 49 16.07 -0.76 -3.20
N LEU A 50 16.50 -2.00 -2.96
CA LEU A 50 16.45 -2.66 -1.65
C LEU A 50 17.80 -2.57 -0.92
N ASP A 51 18.35 -1.37 -0.83
CA ASP A 51 19.60 -1.11 -0.12
C ASP A 51 19.33 -0.71 1.34
N LYS A 52 19.98 -1.40 2.28
CA LYS A 52 19.86 -1.11 3.72
C LYS A 52 20.38 0.28 4.08
N ASP A 53 21.41 0.75 3.40
CA ASP A 53 21.97 2.10 3.59
C ASP A 53 21.03 3.16 2.99
N TYR A 54 20.20 2.76 2.03
CA TYR A 54 19.11 3.58 1.49
C TYR A 54 17.93 3.61 2.46
N ALA A 55 17.53 2.49 3.05
CA ALA A 55 16.47 2.42 4.06
C ALA A 55 16.76 3.31 5.28
N ALA A 56 18.01 3.39 5.74
CA ALA A 56 18.43 4.26 6.83
C ALA A 56 18.29 5.78 6.56
N LYS A 57 18.07 6.19 5.30
CA LYS A 57 17.86 7.59 4.90
C LYS A 57 16.39 7.99 4.85
N TYR A 58 15.47 7.03 4.90
CA TYR A 58 14.03 7.28 4.88
C TYR A 58 13.48 7.31 6.30
N SER A 59 12.34 7.97 6.50
CA SER A 59 11.59 7.86 7.75
C SER A 59 11.23 6.40 8.00
N ASP A 60 11.10 6.02 9.28
CA ASP A 60 10.81 4.64 9.72
C ASP A 60 9.59 3.99 9.01
N SER A 61 8.70 4.80 8.41
CA SER A 61 7.53 4.34 7.68
C SER A 61 7.76 4.05 6.19
N HIS A 62 8.58 4.81 5.46
CA HIS A 62 8.78 4.66 4.00
C HIS A 62 9.97 3.76 3.66
N ILE A 63 10.18 2.71 4.45
CA ILE A 63 11.20 1.70 4.17
C ILE A 63 10.84 0.99 2.85
N PRO A 64 11.80 0.71 1.96
CA PRO A 64 11.52 0.03 0.69
C PRO A 64 10.71 -1.27 0.86
N GLY A 65 9.76 -1.47 -0.06
CA GLY A 65 8.82 -2.59 -0.06
C GLY A 65 7.80 -2.55 1.08
N SER A 66 7.62 -1.41 1.76
CA SER A 66 6.56 -1.24 2.77
C SER A 66 5.18 -1.09 2.13
N PHE A 67 4.17 -1.45 2.92
CA PHE A 67 2.76 -1.20 2.62
C PHE A 67 2.24 -0.20 3.65
N LEU A 68 1.70 0.92 3.21
CA LEU A 68 1.41 2.07 4.05
C LEU A 68 -0.06 2.48 3.96
N LEU A 69 -0.60 2.95 5.08
CA LEU A 69 -1.89 3.61 5.19
C LEU A 69 -1.67 4.99 5.81
N ASN A 70 -2.00 6.07 5.08
CA ASN A 70 -1.78 7.45 5.52
C ASN A 70 -0.35 7.68 6.06
N ASP A 71 0.65 7.27 5.27
CA ASP A 71 2.09 7.39 5.57
C ASP A 71 2.57 6.59 6.80
N ALA A 72 1.70 5.76 7.41
CA ALA A 72 2.04 4.83 8.47
C ALA A 72 2.18 3.42 7.91
N ALA A 73 3.27 2.72 8.29
CA ALA A 73 3.47 1.34 7.88
C ALA A 73 2.38 0.43 8.47
N VAL A 74 1.72 -0.33 7.60
CA VAL A 74 0.76 -1.35 7.99
C VAL A 74 1.56 -2.56 8.49
N PRO A 75 1.26 -3.10 9.68
CA PRO A 75 1.96 -4.27 10.18
C PRO A 75 1.77 -5.48 9.26
N ILE A 76 2.88 -6.16 8.95
CA ILE A 76 2.92 -7.28 8.01
C ILE A 76 2.07 -8.44 8.52
N ARG A 77 1.23 -9.02 7.65
CA ARG A 77 0.33 -10.15 7.97
C ARG A 77 -0.61 -9.86 9.13
N SER A 78 -0.94 -8.58 9.35
CA SER A 78 -1.95 -8.19 10.33
C SER A 78 -3.37 -8.27 9.77
N ASN A 79 -4.35 -8.24 10.65
CA ASN A 79 -5.76 -8.11 10.26
C ASN A 79 -5.98 -6.82 9.45
N ASP A 80 -5.30 -5.72 9.81
CA ASP A 80 -5.42 -4.44 9.14
C ASP A 80 -4.93 -4.52 7.68
N GLU A 81 -3.78 -5.20 7.46
CA GLU A 81 -3.26 -5.49 6.11
C GLU A 81 -4.32 -6.22 5.27
N GLN A 82 -4.91 -7.27 5.83
CA GLN A 82 -5.92 -8.07 5.12
C GLN A 82 -7.17 -7.24 4.78
N ILE A 83 -7.68 -6.44 5.72
CA ILE A 83 -8.84 -5.57 5.52
C ILE A 83 -8.59 -4.60 4.37
N ILE A 84 -7.42 -3.96 4.35
CA ILE A 84 -7.08 -2.99 3.30
C ILE A 84 -6.96 -3.71 1.95
N LEU A 85 -6.25 -4.84 1.88
CA LEU A 85 -6.06 -5.59 0.63
C LEU A 85 -7.40 -6.08 0.06
N ASP A 86 -8.29 -6.60 0.89
CA ASP A 86 -9.61 -7.05 0.46
C ASP A 86 -10.47 -5.89 -0.07
N ALA A 87 -10.37 -4.71 0.56
CA ALA A 87 -11.02 -3.50 0.06
C ALA A 87 -10.44 -3.06 -1.29
N LEU A 88 -9.11 -3.12 -1.46
CA LEU A 88 -8.45 -2.75 -2.72
C LEU A 88 -8.81 -3.69 -3.88
N LYS A 89 -8.95 -4.98 -3.62
CA LYS A 89 -9.38 -5.97 -4.64
C LYS A 89 -10.80 -5.72 -5.15
N GLN A 90 -11.64 -5.07 -4.35
CA GLN A 90 -13.02 -4.76 -4.69
C GLN A 90 -13.17 -3.38 -5.38
N LEU A 91 -12.08 -2.67 -5.63
CA LEU A 91 -12.12 -1.36 -6.28
C LEU A 91 -12.79 -1.44 -7.65
N ASN A 92 -13.64 -0.46 -7.93
CA ASN A 92 -14.19 -0.27 -9.27
C ASN A 92 -13.18 0.46 -10.16
N LEU A 93 -12.48 -0.28 -11.02
CA LEU A 93 -11.43 0.24 -11.90
C LEU A 93 -11.90 0.53 -13.33
N LYS A 94 -13.22 0.58 -13.59
CA LYS A 94 -13.76 0.76 -14.95
C LYS A 94 -13.26 2.01 -15.68
N ASN A 95 -12.85 3.04 -14.93
CA ASN A 95 -12.35 4.30 -15.47
C ASN A 95 -10.81 4.37 -15.56
N GLN A 96 -10.11 3.31 -15.14
CA GLN A 96 -8.65 3.23 -15.18
C GLN A 96 -8.20 2.52 -16.46
N SER A 97 -7.03 2.90 -16.97
CA SER A 97 -6.39 2.23 -18.10
C SER A 97 -6.03 0.78 -17.76
N ALA A 98 -5.85 -0.05 -18.79
CA ALA A 98 -5.40 -1.43 -18.61
C ALA A 98 -4.04 -1.51 -17.87
N LEU A 99 -3.15 -0.54 -18.13
CA LEU A 99 -1.85 -0.45 -17.48
C LEU A 99 -2.01 -0.14 -15.97
N GLU A 100 -2.84 0.82 -15.60
CA GLU A 100 -3.10 1.16 -14.20
C GLU A 100 -3.73 -0.01 -13.43
N GLN A 101 -4.66 -0.73 -14.07
CA GLN A 101 -5.26 -1.94 -13.50
C GLN A 101 -4.21 -3.03 -13.26
N GLN A 102 -3.33 -3.26 -14.24
CA GLN A 102 -2.25 -4.23 -14.13
C GLN A 102 -1.27 -3.84 -13.01
N ILE A 103 -0.83 -2.58 -12.96
CA ILE A 103 0.06 -2.07 -11.91
C ILE A 103 -0.55 -2.34 -10.54
N LEU A 104 -1.82 -2.00 -10.33
CA LEU A 104 -2.48 -2.23 -9.04
C LEU A 104 -2.55 -3.72 -8.68
N GLN A 105 -2.90 -4.58 -9.64
CA GLN A 105 -2.94 -6.03 -9.42
C GLN A 105 -1.56 -6.59 -9.05
N GLU A 106 -0.50 -6.17 -9.72
CA GLU A 106 0.87 -6.56 -9.40
C GLU A 106 1.29 -6.11 -8.00
N ARG A 107 0.91 -4.90 -7.59
CA ARG A 107 1.22 -4.38 -6.25
C ARG A 107 0.48 -5.12 -5.15
N ILE A 108 -0.81 -5.42 -5.33
CA ILE A 108 -1.58 -6.25 -4.40
C ILE A 108 -0.95 -7.65 -4.32
N ALA A 109 -0.69 -8.28 -5.46
CA ALA A 109 -0.09 -9.61 -5.52
C ALA A 109 1.30 -9.67 -4.86
N PHE A 110 2.10 -8.61 -4.99
CA PHE A 110 3.38 -8.49 -4.29
C PHE A 110 3.18 -8.55 -2.78
N VAL A 111 2.31 -7.71 -2.18
CA VAL A 111 2.08 -7.70 -0.73
C VAL A 111 1.61 -9.07 -0.22
N GLU A 112 0.80 -9.79 -1.01
CA GLU A 112 0.33 -11.13 -0.67
C GLU A 112 1.39 -12.23 -0.83
N SER A 113 2.50 -11.96 -1.53
CA SER A 113 3.50 -12.96 -1.86
C SER A 113 4.50 -13.25 -0.73
N GLU A 114 5.19 -14.39 -0.84
CA GLU A 114 6.37 -14.71 -0.04
C GLU A 114 7.53 -13.73 -0.28
N GLU A 115 7.59 -13.09 -1.45
CA GLU A 115 8.63 -12.12 -1.77
C GLU A 115 8.51 -10.88 -0.89
N TYR A 116 7.29 -10.44 -0.56
CA TYR A 116 7.07 -9.36 0.39
C TYR A 116 7.67 -9.65 1.77
N LEU A 117 7.54 -10.89 2.25
CA LEU A 117 8.13 -11.32 3.53
C LEU A 117 9.67 -11.33 3.47
N ARG A 118 10.24 -11.79 2.35
CA ARG A 118 11.69 -11.74 2.14
C ARG A 118 12.23 -10.32 2.12
N VAL A 119 11.56 -9.43 1.39
CA VAL A 119 11.92 -8.00 1.32
C VAL A 119 11.79 -7.36 2.71
N ALA A 120 10.72 -7.66 3.45
CA ALA A 120 10.54 -7.15 4.79
C ALA A 120 11.66 -7.60 5.75
N ALA A 121 12.01 -8.88 5.76
CA ALA A 121 13.11 -9.42 6.56
C ALA A 121 14.46 -8.80 6.15
N LEU A 122 14.70 -8.66 4.83
CA LEU A 122 15.90 -8.00 4.31
C LEU A 122 16.00 -6.56 4.80
N MET A 123 14.88 -5.85 4.90
CA MET A 123 14.80 -4.46 5.35
C MET A 123 14.64 -4.30 6.86
N GLY A 124 14.70 -5.38 7.64
CA GLY A 124 14.62 -5.33 9.12
C GLY A 124 13.23 -5.00 9.68
N ARG A 125 12.16 -5.27 8.91
CA ARG A 125 10.76 -5.07 9.32
C ARG A 125 10.10 -6.31 9.94
N MET A 126 10.83 -7.41 10.02
CA MET A 126 10.43 -8.71 10.60
C MET A 126 11.56 -9.30 11.44
#